data_AF-E6U0Z2-F1
#
_entry.id   AF-E6U0Z2-F1
#
_cell.length_a   1.000
_cell.length_b   1.000
_cell.length_c   1.000
_cell.angle_alpha   90.00
_cell.angle_beta   90.00
_cell.angle_gamma   90.00
#
_symmetry.space_group_name_H-M   'P 1'
#
loop_
_entity.id
_entity.type
_entity.pdbx_description
1 polymer ?
#
loop_
_entity_poly.entity_id
_entity_poly.type
_entity_poly.pdbx_seq_one_letter_code
_entity_poly.pdbx_strand_id
1 'polypeptide(L)' 'MEEQDKEKEIEIEKPPVEIGETVTITKGEYKGEDAKVIAVYTNSIAVELNKMQKDGTLARTVFSHKEYKLKKN' A
#
# COMPACT_ATOMS: atom_id res chain seq x y z
N MET A 1 -17.96 -41.13 -2.35
CA MET A 1 -18.12 -40.43 -3.64
C MET A 1 -17.78 -38.99 -3.38
N GLU A 2 -16.92 -38.43 -4.23
CA GLU A 2 -15.91 -37.40 -3.94
C GLU A 2 -16.40 -36.10 -3.31
N GLU A 3 -15.59 -35.63 -2.36
CA GLU A 3 -15.58 -34.25 -1.87
C GLU A 3 -15.23 -33.32 -3.05
N GLN A 4 -16.16 -32.45 -3.44
CA GLN A 4 -15.91 -31.43 -4.44
C GLN A 4 -15.38 -30.17 -3.76
N ASP A 5 -14.06 -30.09 -3.66
CA ASP A 5 -13.33 -28.85 -3.44
C ASP A 5 -13.58 -27.92 -4.63
N LYS A 6 -14.43 -26.92 -4.44
CA LYS A 6 -14.55 -25.78 -5.35
C LYS A 6 -13.31 -24.91 -5.20
N GLU A 7 -12.36 -25.07 -6.11
CA GLU A 7 -11.32 -24.09 -6.36
C GLU A 7 -11.99 -22.80 -6.84
N LYS A 8 -12.26 -21.90 -5.88
CA LYS A 8 -12.73 -20.55 -6.17
C LYS A 8 -11.52 -19.80 -6.69
N GLU A 9 -11.42 -19.70 -8.02
CA GLU A 9 -10.45 -18.85 -8.70
C GLU A 9 -10.61 -17.42 -8.15
N ILE A 10 -9.67 -17.03 -7.30
CA ILE A 10 -9.67 -15.73 -6.66
C ILE A 10 -9.26 -14.77 -7.78
N GLU A 11 -10.21 -14.03 -8.32
CA GLU A 11 -9.92 -12.91 -9.21
C GLU A 11 -9.05 -11.94 -8.40
N ILE A 12 -7.72 -12.04 -8.55
CA ILE A 12 -6.78 -11.18 -7.84
C ILE A 12 -6.92 -9.82 -8.51
N GLU A 13 -7.82 -8.98 -7.98
CA GLU A 13 -7.91 -7.58 -8.39
C GLU A 13 -6.50 -7.02 -8.36
N LYS A 14 -6.02 -6.58 -9.53
CA LYS A 14 -4.67 -6.00 -9.63
C LYS A 14 -4.59 -4.85 -8.63
N PRO A 15 -3.53 -4.80 -7.80
CA PRO A 15 -3.41 -3.75 -6.83
C PRO A 15 -3.40 -2.39 -7.54
N PRO A 16 -4.06 -1.36 -6.98
CA PRO A 16 -4.29 -0.08 -7.66
C PRO A 16 -3.03 0.80 -7.79
N VAL A 17 -1.84 0.27 -7.48
CA VAL A 17 -0.57 0.99 -7.43
C VAL A 17 0.60 0.03 -7.60
N GLU A 18 1.70 0.53 -8.15
CA GLU A 18 2.94 -0.22 -8.33
C GLU A 18 4.06 0.23 -7.37
N ILE A 19 5.08 -0.62 -7.22
CA ILE A 19 6.27 -0.28 -6.44
C ILE A 19 7.01 0.87 -7.13
N GLY A 20 7.40 1.88 -6.35
CA GLY A 20 8.11 3.06 -6.83
C GLY A 20 7.20 4.27 -7.10
N GLU A 21 5.89 4.07 -7.16
CA GLU A 21 4.93 5.18 -7.30
C GLU A 21 4.81 6.00 -6.02
N THR A 22 4.37 7.25 -6.19
CA THR A 22 4.07 8.15 -5.07
C THR A 22 2.58 8.16 -4.80
N VAL A 23 2.21 7.99 -3.54
CA VAL A 23 0.84 8.07 -3.07
C VAL A 23 0.71 9.20 -2.06
N THR A 24 -0.43 9.87 -2.06
CA THR A 24 -0.76 10.84 -1.01
C THR A 24 -1.66 10.17 0.01
N ILE A 25 -1.26 10.23 1.27
CA ILE A 25 -2.00 9.63 2.38
C ILE A 25 -3.24 10.48 2.67
N THR A 26 -4.39 9.84 2.84
CA THR A 26 -5.69 10.53 3.01
C THR A 26 -6.28 10.39 4.41
N LYS A 27 -5.72 9.50 5.24
CA LYS A 27 -6.20 9.18 6.60
C LYS A 27 -5.05 8.99 7.58
N GLY A 28 -5.35 9.09 8.88
CA GLY A 28 -4.38 8.88 9.96
C GLY A 28 -3.49 10.09 10.25
N GLU A 29 -2.43 9.86 11.02
CA GLU A 29 -1.47 10.90 11.46
C GLU A 29 -0.73 11.54 10.27
N TYR A 30 -0.51 10.78 9.20
CA TYR A 30 0.24 11.20 8.02
C TYR A 30 -0.66 11.75 6.90
N LYS A 31 -1.91 12.11 7.20
CA LYS A 31 -2.84 12.63 6.19
C LYS A 31 -2.28 13.89 5.52
N GLY A 32 -2.23 13.88 4.19
CA GLY A 32 -1.70 14.96 3.36
C GLY A 32 -0.23 14.78 2.99
N GLU A 33 0.47 13.85 3.62
CA GLU A 33 1.87 13.53 3.29
C GLU A 33 1.96 12.69 2.01
N ASP A 34 3.03 12.90 1.27
CA ASP A 34 3.42 12.05 0.15
C ASP A 34 4.33 10.92 0.65
N ALA A 35 4.09 9.72 0.14
CA ALA A 35 4.86 8.54 0.48
C ALA A 35 5.17 7.73 -0.78
N LYS A 36 6.36 7.13 -0.82
CA LYS A 36 6.78 6.28 -1.93
C LYS A 36 6.46 4.83 -1.62
N VAL A 37 5.79 4.14 -2.55
CA VAL A 37 5.47 2.71 -2.39
C VAL A 37 6.74 1.88 -2.52
N ILE A 38 7.03 1.08 -1.49
CA ILE A 38 8.20 0.18 -1.46
C ILE A 38 7.80 -1.30 -1.56
N ALA A 39 6.56 -1.64 -1.19
CA ALA A 39 6.00 -2.97 -1.40
C ALA A 39 4.48 -2.89 -1.54
N VAL A 40 3.91 -3.80 -2.32
CA VAL A 40 2.47 -3.90 -2.56
C VAL A 40 2.01 -5.29 -2.11
N TYR A 41 1.01 -5.30 -1.26
CA TYR A 41 0.34 -6.50 -0.76
C TYR A 41 -1.11 -6.51 -1.26
N THR A 42 -1.82 -7.61 -1.01
CA THR A 42 -3.21 -7.79 -1.47
C THR A 42 -4.18 -6.72 -0.96
N ASN A 43 -4.00 -6.25 0.29
CA ASN A 43 -4.94 -5.33 0.95
C ASN A 43 -4.28 -4.02 1.42
N SER A 44 -2.99 -3.89 1.21
CA SER A 44 -2.16 -2.84 1.79
C SER A 44 -0.91 -2.58 0.98
N ILE A 45 -0.25 -1.47 1.29
CA ILE A 45 1.04 -1.09 0.73
C ILE A 45 1.99 -0.72 1.86
N ALA A 46 3.24 -1.10 1.72
CA ALA A 46 4.31 -0.49 2.51
C ALA A 46 4.80 0.75 1.78
N VAL A 47 4.95 1.84 2.51
CA VAL A 47 5.43 3.11 1.99
C VAL A 47 6.57 3.65 2.83
N GLU A 48 7.43 4.41 2.19
CA GLU A 48 8.46 5.24 2.81
C GLU A 48 7.98 6.69 2.78
N LEU A 49 7.83 7.28 3.96
CA LEU A 49 7.44 8.66 4.17
C LEU A 49 8.67 9.56 4.10
N ASN A 50 8.50 10.80 3.62
CA ASN A 50 9.55 11.81 3.64
C ASN A 50 9.77 12.42 5.04
N LYS A 51 9.78 11.58 6.08
CA LYS A 51 9.94 11.97 7.48
C LYS A 51 11.16 11.26 8.06
N MET A 52 12.19 12.02 8.42
CA MET A 52 13.42 11.48 8.98
C MET A 52 13.22 11.09 10.45
N GLN A 53 13.62 9.87 10.78
CA GLN A 53 13.65 9.35 12.15
C GLN A 53 14.94 9.78 12.87
N LYS A 54 14.98 9.59 14.19
CA LYS A 54 16.12 9.99 15.04
C LYS A 54 17.43 9.26 14.69
N ASP A 55 17.34 8.12 14.02
CA ASP A 55 18.45 7.29 13.58
C ASP A 55 18.98 7.68 12.18
N GLY A 56 18.39 8.70 11.55
CA GLY A 56 18.76 9.15 10.20
C GLY A 56 18.09 8.37 9.06
N THR A 57 17.20 7.41 9.37
CA THR A 57 16.43 6.68 8.35
C THR A 57 15.10 7.37 8.04
N LEU A 58 14.52 7.07 6.88
CA LEU A 58 13.17 7.53 6.55
C LEU A 58 12.12 6.64 7.21
N ALA A 59 11.06 7.26 7.71
CA ALA A 59 9.98 6.54 8.36
C ALA A 59 9.24 5.64 7.36
N ARG A 60 9.11 4.36 7.70
CA ARG A 60 8.35 3.39 6.92
C ARG A 60 7.09 3.00 7.67
N THR A 61 6.01 2.85 6.93
CA THR A 61 4.73 2.43 7.49
C THR A 61 3.92 1.66 6.45
N VAL A 62 2.79 1.09 6.87
CA VAL A 62 1.87 0.35 6.02
C VAL A 62 0.52 1.03 6.02
N PHE A 63 -0.08 1.19 4.84
CA PHE A 63 -1.42 1.74 4.67
C PHE A 63 -2.31 0.78 3.89
N SER A 64 -3.60 0.75 4.21
CA SER A 64 -4.57 0.04 3.37
C SER A 64 -4.82 0.78 2.06
N HIS A 65 -5.23 0.06 1.00
CA HIS A 65 -5.71 0.63 -0.27
C HIS A 65 -6.82 1.68 -0.13
N LYS A 66 -7.48 1.77 1.04
CA LYS A 66 -8.53 2.76 1.35
C LYS A 66 -8.02 4.04 2.03
N GLU A 67 -6.73 4.11 2.35
CA GLU A 67 -6.12 5.16 3.16
C GLU A 67 -5.19 6.09 2.39
N TYR A 68 -4.98 5.84 1.11
CA TYR A 68 -4.17 6.68 0.23
C TYR A 68 -4.86 6.91 -1.11
N LYS A 69 -4.34 7.85 -1.88
CA LYS A 69 -4.68 8.07 -3.30
C LYS A 69 -3.41 8.09 -4.12
N LEU A 70 -3.47 7.51 -5.32
CA LEU A 70 -2.38 7.61 -6.28
C LEU A 70 -2.19 9.08 -6.66
N LYS A 71 -0.95 9.58 -6.53
CA LYS A 71 -0.61 10.92 -7.02
C LYS A 71 -0.28 10.79 -8.49
N LYS A 72 -1.29 10.98 -9.35
CA LYS A 72 -1.05 11.07 -10.80
C LYS A 72 -0.22 12.32 -11.07
N ASN A 73 0.96 12.10 -11.62
CA ASN A 73 1.82 13.16 -12.16
C ASN A 73 1.25 13.71 -13.47
#